data_AF-A0A2E3NHA1-F1
#
_entry.id   AF-A0A2E3NHA1-F1
#
_cell.length_a   1.000
_cell.length_b   1.000
_cell.length_c   1.000
_cell.angle_alpha   90.00
_cell.angle_beta   90.00
_cell.angle_gamma   90.00
#
_symmetry.space_group_name_H-M   'P 1'
#
loop_
_entity.id
_entity.type
_entity.pdbx_description
1 polymer ?
#
loop_
_entity_poly.entity_id
_entity_poly.type
_entity_poly.pdbx_seq_one_letter_code
_entity_poly.pdbx_strand_id
1 'polypeptide(L)'
;MIRALATACALMVAGLTGGPAQAEDASAAAQPFSFALVGDYPYFPRDDAGFPYLIEDLRRAPDLAWILHLGDLHNPKATPCSEELFTERRDAFLAAGRPFVITPGDNDWADCDGAGYEWLVPFRRVFFGDPSRILADTGIEPRIQGGRDGVRENLMWVRDGVVFATLHMIAGASPPRRWIDASRHERDALREAGTAWMEEAFRVAEAENARGVFLATQISLWPLTANPAAMNVFDPGALEPPYLFDSFLESLVDRTRAFGRPVVLANGDTHTFRIDKPLFDEHLEVLQNFTRVEGFGSPHGHWVRVLVEPDREEVFSFRQEWVTENLYTLVPREERNEDYEDYSIGRMIYAVRVVQWTPTALAFLGALVVVRAGARWALGLLRRRRDVAP
;
A
#
# COMPACT_ATOMS: atom_id res chain seq x y z
N MET A 1 -54.53 79.99 37.02
CA MET A 1 -54.04 79.28 35.82
C MET A 1 -52.56 79.59 35.66
N ILE A 2 -51.68 78.84 36.33
CA ILE A 2 -50.22 79.06 36.30
C ILE A 2 -49.52 77.69 36.38
N ARG A 3 -48.39 77.60 35.67
CA ARG A 3 -47.19 76.75 35.84
C ARG A 3 -47.04 75.66 34.79
N ALA A 4 -45.85 75.24 34.36
CA ALA A 4 -44.51 75.80 34.19
C ALA A 4 -43.65 74.62 33.65
N LEU A 5 -42.54 74.91 32.97
CA LEU A 5 -41.49 73.93 32.59
C LEU A 5 -41.04 73.04 33.78
N ALA A 6 -40.63 71.80 33.49
CA ALA A 6 -39.52 71.17 34.19
C ALA A 6 -38.88 70.03 33.38
N THR A 7 -37.63 70.26 32.99
CA THR A 7 -36.61 69.29 32.57
C THR A 7 -36.23 68.40 33.76
N ALA A 8 -36.04 67.09 33.55
CA ALA A 8 -35.39 66.22 34.53
C ALA A 8 -34.45 65.22 33.85
N CYS A 9 -33.15 65.36 34.15
CA CYS A 9 -32.10 64.39 33.88
C CYS A 9 -32.33 63.10 34.69
N ALA A 10 -32.09 61.93 34.09
CA ALA A 10 -31.85 60.69 34.82
C ALA A 10 -30.50 60.11 34.39
N LEU A 11 -29.65 59.88 35.39
CA LEU A 11 -28.29 59.36 35.29
C LEU A 11 -28.25 57.96 34.65
N MET A 12 -27.33 57.76 33.69
CA MET A 12 -26.86 56.42 33.32
C MET A 12 -25.80 55.97 34.32
N VAL A 13 -26.05 54.86 35.01
CA VAL A 13 -25.02 54.13 35.76
C VAL A 13 -24.39 53.11 34.82
N ALA A 14 -23.09 53.24 34.61
CA ALA A 14 -22.26 52.33 33.85
C ALA A 14 -22.10 50.98 34.57
N GLY A 15 -22.51 49.90 33.92
CA GLY A 15 -22.15 48.53 34.30
C GLY A 15 -20.99 48.05 33.45
N LEU A 16 -19.78 48.11 34.02
CA LEU A 16 -18.58 47.44 33.49
C LEU A 16 -18.57 46.01 34.01
N THR A 17 -18.96 45.04 33.18
CA THR A 17 -18.63 43.62 33.38
C THR A 17 -17.74 43.17 32.24
N GLY A 18 -16.46 43.53 32.32
CA GLY A 18 -15.41 42.92 31.51
C GLY A 18 -15.05 41.56 32.11
N GLY A 19 -15.70 40.50 31.63
CA GLY A 19 -15.19 39.15 31.79
C GLY A 19 -14.00 38.93 30.85
N PRO A 20 -13.00 38.12 31.21
CA PRO A 20 -11.90 37.81 30.30
C PRO A 20 -12.48 37.09 29.09
N ALA A 21 -12.27 37.66 27.90
CA ALA A 21 -12.46 36.93 26.66
C ALA A 21 -11.45 35.78 26.69
N GLN A 22 -11.93 34.56 26.99
CA GLN A 22 -11.24 33.36 26.61
C GLN A 22 -11.19 33.38 25.09
N ALA A 23 -10.02 33.72 24.54
CA ALA A 23 -9.69 33.31 23.20
C ALA A 23 -9.69 31.78 23.22
N GLU A 24 -10.82 31.17 22.84
CA GLU A 24 -10.78 29.82 22.32
C GLU A 24 -9.85 29.90 21.11
N ASP A 25 -8.68 29.30 21.25
CA ASP A 25 -7.89 28.89 20.09
C ASP A 25 -8.83 28.00 19.28
N ALA A 26 -9.45 28.59 18.27
CA ALA A 26 -10.14 27.86 17.23
C ALA A 26 -9.05 27.12 16.44
N SER A 27 -8.55 26.03 17.01
CA SER A 27 -7.90 24.97 16.27
C SER A 27 -8.84 24.66 15.12
N ALA A 28 -8.45 25.04 13.90
CA ALA A 28 -9.25 24.75 12.72
C ALA A 28 -9.55 23.25 12.73
N ALA A 29 -10.83 22.90 12.75
CA ALA A 29 -11.25 21.51 12.83
C ALA A 29 -10.60 20.74 11.67
N ALA A 30 -9.99 19.59 11.98
CA ALA A 30 -9.38 18.72 10.98
C ALA A 30 -10.45 18.34 9.94
N GLN A 31 -10.15 18.54 8.66
CA GLN A 31 -11.14 18.31 7.60
C GLN A 31 -10.96 16.93 6.97
N PRO A 32 -12.04 16.19 6.66
CA PRO A 32 -11.95 15.00 5.84
C PRO A 32 -11.37 15.30 4.46
N PHE A 33 -10.53 14.41 3.96
CA PHE A 33 -10.00 14.50 2.59
C PHE A 33 -9.74 13.11 2.03
N SER A 34 -9.52 13.03 0.71
CA SER A 34 -9.15 11.77 0.07
C SER A 34 -7.91 11.91 -0.80
N PHE A 35 -7.19 10.82 -1.01
CA PHE A 35 -6.11 10.73 -1.98
C PHE A 35 -6.16 9.41 -2.73
N ALA A 36 -5.49 9.35 -3.87
CA ALA A 36 -5.38 8.14 -4.67
C ALA A 36 -4.13 7.37 -4.30
N LEU A 37 -4.26 6.05 -4.13
CA LEU A 37 -3.17 5.11 -3.97
C LEU A 37 -3.07 4.23 -5.23
N VAL A 38 -1.90 4.24 -5.85
CA VAL A 38 -1.57 3.50 -7.07
C VAL A 38 -0.30 2.70 -6.82
N GLY A 39 -0.19 1.49 -7.35
CA GLY A 39 1.01 0.67 -7.26
C GLY A 39 1.25 -0.07 -8.57
N ASP A 40 2.51 -0.39 -8.86
CA ASP A 40 2.92 -1.42 -9.82
C ASP A 40 2.19 -1.36 -11.18
N TYR A 41 1.88 -0.15 -11.65
CA TYR A 41 1.12 0.09 -12.88
C TYR A 41 1.41 1.47 -13.49
N PRO A 42 1.83 1.54 -14.77
CA PRO A 42 2.03 0.43 -15.69
C PRO A 42 3.31 -0.34 -15.35
N TYR A 43 3.32 -1.65 -15.54
CA TYR A 43 4.49 -2.48 -15.24
C TYR A 43 4.98 -3.23 -16.48
N PHE A 44 4.09 -3.79 -17.27
CA PHE A 44 4.40 -4.42 -18.55
C PHE A 44 3.98 -3.55 -19.74
N PRO A 45 4.55 -3.76 -20.94
CA PRO A 45 4.09 -3.09 -22.17
C PRO A 45 2.57 -3.25 -22.42
N ARG A 46 1.97 -4.35 -21.97
CA ARG A 46 0.51 -4.56 -22.08
C ARG A 46 -0.33 -3.52 -21.31
N ASP A 47 0.25 -2.91 -20.29
CA ASP A 47 -0.42 -1.95 -19.42
C ASP A 47 -0.52 -0.57 -20.08
N ASP A 48 0.32 -0.28 -21.09
CA ASP A 48 0.32 0.99 -21.83
C ASP A 48 -1.04 1.26 -22.50
N ALA A 49 -1.80 0.22 -22.86
CA ALA A 49 -3.16 0.39 -23.38
C ALA A 49 -4.15 0.87 -22.31
N GLY A 50 -3.97 0.44 -21.05
CA GLY A 50 -4.85 0.77 -19.93
C GLY A 50 -4.42 2.01 -19.14
N PHE A 51 -3.15 2.39 -19.25
CA PHE A 51 -2.57 3.49 -18.50
C PHE A 51 -3.19 4.86 -18.80
N PRO A 52 -3.48 5.24 -20.05
CA PRO A 52 -4.21 6.46 -20.34
C PRO A 52 -5.59 6.52 -19.67
N TYR A 53 -6.29 5.38 -19.56
CA TYR A 53 -7.59 5.33 -18.88
C TYR A 53 -7.46 5.50 -17.37
N LEU A 54 -6.42 4.94 -16.74
CA LEU A 54 -6.12 5.18 -15.33
C LEU A 54 -5.86 6.67 -15.05
N ILE A 55 -4.99 7.30 -15.85
CA ILE A 55 -4.67 8.73 -15.71
C ILE A 55 -5.92 9.59 -15.87
N GLU A 56 -6.75 9.27 -16.86
CA GLU A 56 -7.99 9.98 -17.14
C GLU A 56 -9.04 9.80 -16.02
N ASP A 57 -9.13 8.62 -15.41
CA ASP A 57 -10.01 8.36 -14.27
C ASP A 57 -9.56 9.15 -13.02
N LEU A 58 -8.26 9.14 -12.72
CA LEU A 58 -7.65 9.94 -11.64
C LEU A 58 -7.88 11.45 -11.86
N ARG A 59 -7.83 11.92 -13.11
CA ARG A 59 -8.11 13.31 -13.47
C ARG A 59 -9.56 13.71 -13.20
N ARG A 60 -10.51 12.82 -13.51
CA ARG A 60 -11.95 13.05 -13.29
C ARG A 60 -12.36 12.90 -11.83
N ALA A 61 -11.61 12.13 -11.05
CA ALA A 61 -11.89 11.91 -9.63
C ALA A 61 -11.91 13.25 -8.87
N PRO A 62 -13.04 13.61 -8.22
CA PRO A 62 -13.11 14.84 -7.45
C PRO A 62 -12.27 14.74 -6.18
N ASP A 63 -11.80 15.91 -5.73
CA ASP A 63 -11.28 16.15 -4.37
C ASP A 63 -10.16 15.20 -3.91
N LEU A 64 -9.27 14.83 -4.84
CA LEU A 64 -8.01 14.17 -4.52
C LEU A 64 -6.97 15.20 -4.08
N ALA A 65 -6.46 15.02 -2.86
CA ALA A 65 -5.39 15.81 -2.27
C ALA A 65 -4.05 15.57 -2.98
N TRP A 66 -3.77 14.32 -3.34
CA TRP A 66 -2.61 13.89 -4.13
C TRP A 66 -2.87 12.51 -4.74
N ILE A 67 -1.95 12.08 -5.60
CA ILE A 67 -1.76 10.70 -6.03
C ILE A 67 -0.47 10.20 -5.35
N LEU A 68 -0.55 9.07 -4.64
CA LEU A 68 0.58 8.38 -4.03
C LEU A 68 0.86 7.09 -4.80
N HIS A 69 2.02 7.01 -5.44
CA HIS A 69 2.48 5.82 -6.14
C HIS A 69 3.44 4.98 -5.28
N LEU A 70 3.21 3.67 -5.24
CA LEU A 70 3.93 2.70 -4.41
C LEU A 70 5.13 2.06 -5.14
N GLY A 71 5.75 2.79 -6.06
CA GLY A 71 6.89 2.31 -6.85
C GLY A 71 6.53 1.39 -8.02
N ASP A 72 7.57 0.94 -8.71
CA ASP A 72 7.52 0.02 -9.85
C ASP A 72 6.72 0.55 -11.05
N LEU A 73 7.26 1.62 -11.64
CA LEU A 73 6.69 2.30 -12.81
C LEU A 73 6.90 1.54 -14.13
N HIS A 74 7.56 0.38 -14.08
CA HIS A 74 7.80 -0.54 -15.19
C HIS A 74 8.49 -1.83 -14.70
N ASN A 75 8.59 -2.82 -15.58
CA ASN A 75 9.45 -4.00 -15.44
C ASN A 75 10.73 -3.83 -16.28
N PRO A 76 11.93 -3.73 -15.68
CA PRO A 76 13.19 -3.48 -16.38
C PRO A 76 13.55 -4.57 -17.41
N LYS A 77 13.00 -5.79 -17.26
CA LYS A 77 13.24 -6.87 -18.23
C LYS A 77 12.42 -6.72 -19.50
N ALA A 78 11.28 -6.05 -19.44
CA ALA A 78 10.38 -5.85 -20.58
C ALA A 78 10.51 -4.44 -21.18
N THR A 79 10.85 -3.45 -20.35
CA THR A 79 11.07 -2.06 -20.75
C THR A 79 12.34 -1.58 -20.08
N PRO A 80 13.44 -1.32 -20.79
CA PRO A 80 14.68 -0.92 -20.15
C PRO A 80 14.54 0.41 -19.39
N CYS A 81 15.23 0.52 -18.26
CA CYS A 81 15.32 1.76 -17.51
C CYS A 81 15.94 2.87 -18.37
N SER A 82 15.33 4.05 -18.35
CA SER A 82 15.83 5.26 -19.01
C SER A 82 15.29 6.50 -18.33
N GLU A 83 16.03 7.62 -18.40
CA GLU A 83 15.54 8.89 -17.87
C GLU A 83 14.30 9.38 -18.64
N GLU A 84 14.21 9.02 -19.93
CA GLU A 84 13.05 9.26 -20.78
C GLU A 84 11.80 8.54 -20.27
N LEU A 85 11.91 7.26 -19.92
CA LEU A 85 10.80 6.48 -19.35
C LEU A 85 10.34 7.09 -18.03
N PHE A 86 11.26 7.38 -17.11
CA PHE A 86 10.92 8.00 -15.83
C PHE A 86 10.21 9.34 -16.03
N THR A 87 10.70 10.16 -16.96
CA THR A 87 10.10 11.45 -17.31
C THR A 87 8.71 11.28 -17.90
N GLU A 88 8.53 10.35 -18.82
CA GLU A 88 7.23 10.02 -19.41
C GLU A 88 6.21 9.61 -18.32
N ARG A 89 6.59 8.68 -17.43
CA ARG A 89 5.70 8.22 -16.36
C ARG A 89 5.36 9.34 -15.38
N ARG A 90 6.35 10.15 -14.98
CA ARG A 90 6.12 11.35 -14.15
C ARG A 90 5.11 12.29 -14.81
N ASP A 91 5.36 12.66 -16.05
CA ASP A 91 4.56 13.66 -16.76
C ASP A 91 3.13 13.15 -17.00
N ALA A 92 2.94 11.86 -17.23
CA ALA A 92 1.62 11.23 -17.31
C ALA A 92 0.83 11.35 -16.01
N PHE A 93 1.43 11.05 -14.85
CA PHE A 93 0.75 11.24 -13.55
C PHE A 93 0.48 12.71 -13.24
N LEU A 94 1.42 13.61 -13.56
CA LEU A 94 1.22 15.05 -13.39
C LEU A 94 0.10 15.58 -14.30
N ALA A 95 -0.12 14.98 -15.48
CA ALA A 95 -1.21 15.34 -16.38
C ALA A 95 -2.61 15.02 -15.80
N ALA A 96 -2.71 14.20 -14.75
CA ALA A 96 -3.95 14.05 -13.98
C ALA A 96 -4.34 15.33 -13.20
N GLY A 97 -3.45 16.32 -13.11
CA GLY A 97 -3.73 17.62 -12.50
C GLY A 97 -3.77 17.59 -10.97
N ARG A 98 -3.08 16.62 -10.35
CA ARG A 98 -2.99 16.45 -8.89
C ARG A 98 -1.52 16.45 -8.45
N PRO A 99 -1.22 16.86 -7.21
CA PRO A 99 0.09 16.61 -6.62
C PRO A 99 0.47 15.13 -6.69
N PHE A 100 1.74 14.85 -6.94
CA PHE A 100 2.24 13.47 -7.11
C PHE A 100 3.34 13.14 -6.10
N VAL A 101 3.10 12.09 -5.32
CA VAL A 101 4.02 11.50 -4.35
C VAL A 101 4.40 10.11 -4.84
N ILE A 102 5.66 9.72 -4.72
CA ILE A 102 6.12 8.38 -5.06
C ILE A 102 7.13 7.90 -4.02
N THR A 103 7.10 6.62 -3.69
CA THR A 103 8.24 5.89 -3.11
C THR A 103 8.80 4.95 -4.17
N PRO A 104 10.13 4.84 -4.37
CA PRO A 104 10.67 3.97 -5.42
C PRO A 104 10.56 2.48 -5.06
N GLY A 105 10.31 1.66 -6.07
CA GLY A 105 10.41 0.20 -6.00
C GLY A 105 11.77 -0.33 -6.42
N ASP A 106 11.94 -1.66 -6.40
CA ASP A 106 13.17 -2.31 -6.88
C ASP A 106 13.28 -2.22 -8.40
N ASN A 107 12.17 -2.27 -9.13
CA ASN A 107 12.18 -2.22 -10.59
C ASN A 107 12.45 -0.83 -11.15
N ASP A 108 12.33 0.20 -10.33
CA ASP A 108 12.64 1.59 -10.71
C ASP A 108 14.15 1.87 -10.82
N TRP A 109 15.01 1.05 -10.21
CA TRP A 109 16.47 1.27 -10.22
C TRP A 109 17.31 0.02 -9.93
N ALA A 110 16.96 -0.77 -8.91
CA ALA A 110 17.80 -1.86 -8.40
C ALA A 110 17.85 -3.07 -9.34
N ASP A 111 16.74 -3.34 -10.04
CA ASP A 111 16.58 -4.44 -10.98
C ASP A 111 16.90 -4.05 -12.44
N CYS A 112 17.26 -2.78 -12.68
CA CYS A 112 17.71 -2.29 -13.98
C CYS A 112 19.04 -2.95 -14.40
N ASP A 113 19.24 -3.13 -15.71
CA ASP A 113 20.52 -3.60 -16.25
C ASP A 113 21.68 -2.65 -15.89
N GLY A 114 22.80 -3.21 -15.43
CA GLY A 114 23.97 -2.45 -14.96
C GLY A 114 24.10 -2.45 -13.43
N ALA A 115 24.89 -1.53 -12.89
CA ALA A 115 24.96 -1.34 -11.44
C ALA A 115 23.71 -0.57 -10.99
N GLY A 116 22.71 -1.25 -10.43
CA GLY A 116 21.39 -0.67 -10.12
C GLY A 116 21.42 0.68 -9.37
N TYR A 117 22.42 0.93 -8.53
CA TYR A 117 22.60 2.23 -7.87
C TYR A 117 22.80 3.41 -8.85
N GLU A 118 23.43 3.18 -10.00
CA GLU A 118 23.60 4.21 -11.03
C GLU A 118 22.25 4.69 -11.57
N TRP A 119 21.21 3.84 -11.57
CA TRP A 119 19.85 4.19 -12.00
C TRP A 119 19.05 4.97 -10.95
N LEU A 120 19.42 4.87 -9.66
CA LEU A 120 18.80 5.70 -8.63
C LEU A 120 19.10 7.18 -8.84
N VAL A 121 20.23 7.52 -9.48
CA VAL A 121 20.64 8.90 -9.79
C VAL A 121 19.68 9.60 -10.78
N PRO A 122 19.43 9.07 -12.00
CA PRO A 122 18.43 9.65 -12.90
C PRO A 122 17.02 9.58 -12.32
N PHE A 123 16.65 8.52 -11.59
CA PHE A 123 15.35 8.46 -10.91
C PHE A 123 15.16 9.64 -9.93
N ARG A 124 16.15 9.87 -9.06
CA ARG A 124 16.20 11.03 -8.15
C ARG A 124 16.11 12.36 -8.89
N ARG A 125 16.75 12.49 -10.05
CA ARG A 125 16.69 13.73 -10.84
C ARG A 125 15.27 14.02 -11.33
N VAL A 126 14.56 12.99 -11.78
CA VAL A 126 13.21 13.12 -12.35
C VAL A 126 12.17 13.38 -11.27
N PHE A 127 12.21 12.63 -10.17
CA PHE A 127 11.16 12.65 -9.13
C PHE A 127 11.52 13.46 -7.88
N PHE A 128 12.82 13.59 -7.57
CA PHE A 128 13.32 14.20 -6.33
C PHE A 128 14.39 15.28 -6.61
N GLY A 129 14.29 15.95 -7.77
CA GLY A 129 15.18 17.05 -8.12
C GLY A 129 15.06 18.22 -7.12
N ASP A 130 13.84 18.47 -6.64
CA ASP A 130 13.56 19.34 -5.50
C ASP A 130 12.65 18.61 -4.48
N PRO A 131 13.21 17.83 -3.54
CA PRO A 131 12.44 17.06 -2.58
C PRO A 131 11.81 17.93 -1.47
N SER A 132 12.01 19.26 -1.50
CA SER A 132 11.41 20.16 -0.52
C SER A 132 9.93 20.43 -0.76
N ARG A 133 9.37 19.89 -1.85
CA ARG A 133 7.96 20.00 -2.24
C ARG A 133 7.52 18.69 -2.87
N ILE A 134 6.25 18.35 -2.67
CA ILE A 134 5.59 17.31 -3.47
C ILE A 134 5.49 17.80 -4.91
N LEU A 135 5.65 16.91 -5.90
CA LEU A 135 5.62 17.29 -7.30
C LEU A 135 4.26 17.91 -7.65
N ALA A 136 4.29 19.06 -8.34
CA ALA A 136 3.13 19.88 -8.69
C ALA A 136 2.29 20.43 -7.51
N ASP A 137 2.78 20.36 -6.27
CA ASP A 137 2.14 21.02 -5.13
C ASP A 137 2.72 22.41 -4.85
N THR A 138 1.88 23.32 -4.36
CA THR A 138 2.26 24.66 -3.90
C THR A 138 2.16 24.84 -2.38
N GLY A 139 1.70 23.83 -1.62
CA GLY A 139 1.37 23.97 -0.20
C GLY A 139 1.99 22.96 0.79
N ILE A 140 2.35 21.74 0.38
CA ILE A 140 3.00 20.75 1.25
C ILE A 140 4.51 20.86 1.14
N GLU A 141 5.14 21.21 2.25
CA GLU A 141 6.59 21.18 2.44
C GLU A 141 6.96 19.98 3.32
N PRO A 142 7.29 18.81 2.73
CA PRO A 142 7.63 17.64 3.52
C PRO A 142 8.98 17.81 4.24
N ARG A 143 9.11 17.17 5.40
CA ARG A 143 10.41 16.85 6.00
C ARG A 143 11.07 15.78 5.15
N ILE A 144 12.37 15.90 4.95
CA ILE A 144 13.19 14.96 4.18
C ILE A 144 14.17 14.31 5.15
N GLN A 145 14.31 12.98 5.11
CA GLN A 145 15.25 12.30 5.99
C GLN A 145 16.70 12.73 5.71
N GLY A 146 17.36 13.32 6.72
CA GLY A 146 18.72 13.85 6.57
C GLY A 146 18.81 15.11 5.70
N GLY A 147 17.68 15.74 5.36
CA GLY A 147 17.64 16.92 4.50
C GLY A 147 17.93 16.60 3.03
N ARG A 148 18.35 17.61 2.26
CA ARG A 148 18.62 17.44 0.83
C ARG A 148 19.78 16.47 0.55
N ASP A 149 20.69 16.22 1.48
CA ASP A 149 21.83 15.33 1.25
C ASP A 149 21.62 13.91 1.82
N GLY A 150 20.45 13.64 2.41
CA GLY A 150 20.07 12.32 2.94
C GLY A 150 19.26 11.48 1.97
N VAL A 151 18.37 10.63 2.50
CA VAL A 151 17.47 9.77 1.70
C VAL A 151 16.29 10.62 1.24
N ARG A 152 16.42 11.22 0.05
CA ARG A 152 15.46 12.21 -0.50
C ARG A 152 14.08 11.61 -0.78
N GLU A 153 14.01 10.30 -0.88
CA GLU A 153 12.79 9.51 -1.11
C GLU A 153 11.97 9.30 0.17
N ASN A 154 12.59 9.49 1.33
CA ASN A 154 11.94 9.42 2.64
C ASN A 154 11.40 10.80 3.00
N LEU A 155 10.14 11.02 2.61
CA LEU A 155 9.38 12.23 2.86
C LEU A 155 8.44 12.01 4.05
N MET A 156 8.15 13.07 4.79
CA MET A 156 7.15 13.06 5.86
C MET A 156 6.40 14.38 5.91
N TRP A 157 5.08 14.33 6.03
CA TRP A 157 4.25 15.52 6.18
C TRP A 157 3.08 15.23 7.11
N VAL A 158 2.49 16.30 7.66
CA VAL A 158 1.31 16.22 8.52
C VAL A 158 0.18 16.95 7.84
N ARG A 159 -0.99 16.32 7.78
CA ARG A 159 -2.20 16.93 7.24
C ARG A 159 -3.40 16.56 8.08
N ASP A 160 -4.16 17.56 8.50
CA ASP A 160 -5.40 17.40 9.26
C ASP A 160 -5.24 16.44 10.46
N GLY A 161 -4.10 16.54 11.16
CA GLY A 161 -3.79 15.71 12.33
C GLY A 161 -3.34 14.29 12.01
N VAL A 162 -3.03 13.93 10.78
CA VAL A 162 -2.49 12.62 10.39
C VAL A 162 -1.05 12.77 9.88
N VAL A 163 -0.16 11.88 10.32
CA VAL A 163 1.24 11.82 9.84
C VAL A 163 1.31 10.88 8.65
N PHE A 164 1.92 11.34 7.57
CA PHE A 164 2.21 10.56 6.37
C PHE A 164 3.72 10.44 6.20
N ALA A 165 4.21 9.27 5.82
CA ALA A 165 5.62 9.07 5.48
C ALA A 165 5.81 8.08 4.33
N THR A 166 6.69 8.40 3.38
CA THR A 166 7.23 7.44 2.43
C THR A 166 8.48 6.77 3.02
N LEU A 167 8.63 5.47 2.77
CA LEU A 167 9.73 4.63 3.24
C LEU A 167 10.32 3.92 2.01
N HIS A 168 11.45 4.43 1.51
CA HIS A 168 12.22 3.80 0.45
C HIS A 168 12.90 2.56 0.99
N MET A 169 12.16 1.46 0.94
CA MET A 169 12.59 0.11 1.26
C MET A 169 12.09 -0.79 0.14
N ILE A 170 12.96 -1.67 -0.34
CA ILE A 170 12.68 -2.56 -1.47
C ILE A 170 13.06 -4.00 -1.11
N ALA A 171 12.52 -4.97 -1.84
CA ALA A 171 12.90 -6.36 -1.68
C ALA A 171 14.41 -6.58 -1.87
N GLY A 172 14.94 -7.58 -1.16
CA GLY A 172 16.18 -8.22 -1.58
C GLY A 172 15.90 -9.17 -2.75
N ALA A 173 16.83 -9.25 -3.72
CA ALA A 173 16.70 -10.22 -4.80
C ALA A 173 16.54 -11.65 -4.25
N SER A 174 15.50 -12.39 -4.67
CA SER A 174 15.26 -13.75 -4.18
C SER A 174 16.44 -14.68 -4.50
N PRO A 175 16.89 -15.55 -3.59
CA PRO A 175 17.86 -16.59 -3.90
C PRO A 175 17.38 -17.46 -5.09
N PRO A 176 18.25 -17.89 -6.03
CA PRO A 176 19.71 -17.80 -6.00
C PRO A 176 20.24 -16.60 -6.81
N ARG A 177 19.51 -15.47 -6.87
CA ARG A 177 19.93 -14.26 -7.62
C ARG A 177 21.08 -13.54 -6.90
N ARG A 178 22.24 -14.19 -6.83
CA ARG A 178 23.54 -13.67 -6.36
C ARG A 178 24.12 -12.57 -7.26
N TRP A 179 23.50 -12.29 -8.41
CA TRP A 179 24.01 -11.36 -9.42
C TRP A 179 23.62 -9.90 -9.18
N ILE A 180 22.68 -9.61 -8.27
CA ILE A 180 22.41 -8.25 -7.77
C ILE A 180 23.14 -8.07 -6.43
N ASP A 181 24.47 -8.19 -6.45
CA ASP A 181 25.32 -7.89 -5.28
C ASP A 181 25.72 -6.41 -5.25
N ALA A 182 25.71 -5.76 -6.42
CA ALA A 182 26.13 -4.36 -6.60
C ALA A 182 25.28 -3.32 -5.86
N SER A 183 24.07 -3.70 -5.40
CA SER A 183 23.17 -2.81 -4.65
C SER A 183 22.82 -3.35 -3.26
N ARG A 184 23.53 -4.38 -2.78
CA ARG A 184 23.26 -4.96 -1.46
C ARG A 184 23.48 -3.94 -0.34
N HIS A 185 24.62 -3.26 -0.37
CA HIS A 185 24.97 -2.29 0.66
C HIS A 185 23.98 -1.12 0.70
N GLU A 186 23.57 -0.64 -0.48
CA GLU A 186 22.58 0.42 -0.64
C GLU A 186 21.21 -0.01 -0.13
N ARG A 187 20.77 -1.24 -0.43
CA ARG A 187 19.50 -1.78 0.10
C ARG A 187 19.53 -1.92 1.62
N ASP A 188 20.64 -2.38 2.19
CA ASP A 188 20.81 -2.48 3.64
C ASP A 188 20.75 -1.08 4.29
N ALA A 189 21.45 -0.11 3.72
CA ALA A 189 21.42 1.29 4.19
C ALA A 189 20.00 1.90 4.07
N LEU A 190 19.29 1.64 2.97
CA LEU A 190 17.91 2.10 2.77
C LEU A 190 16.94 1.46 3.76
N ARG A 191 17.12 0.18 4.10
CA ARG A 191 16.32 -0.53 5.11
C ARG A 191 16.56 0.02 6.52
N GLU A 192 17.81 0.24 6.90
CA GLU A 192 18.16 0.90 8.17
C GLU A 192 17.57 2.31 8.23
N ALA A 193 17.72 3.07 7.15
CA ALA A 193 17.15 4.41 7.02
C ALA A 193 15.61 4.40 7.08
N GLY A 194 14.95 3.45 6.42
CA GLY A 194 13.50 3.28 6.47
C GLY A 194 13.01 2.94 7.87
N THR A 195 13.72 2.09 8.60
CA THR A 195 13.42 1.77 10.01
C THR A 195 13.52 3.02 10.88
N ALA A 196 14.62 3.78 10.77
CA ALA A 196 14.80 5.02 11.50
C ALA A 196 13.74 6.10 11.13
N TRP A 197 13.31 6.15 9.86
CA TRP A 197 12.28 7.09 9.41
C TRP A 197 10.88 6.72 9.93
N MET A 198 10.57 5.43 9.98
CA MET A 198 9.33 4.94 10.57
C MET A 198 9.27 5.32 12.06
N GLU A 199 10.36 5.12 12.81
CA GLU A 199 10.41 5.53 14.22
C GLU A 199 10.25 7.04 14.40
N GLU A 200 10.88 7.84 13.54
CA GLU A 200 10.70 9.29 13.52
C GLU A 200 9.24 9.68 13.21
N ALA A 201 8.55 8.96 12.32
CA ALA A 201 7.15 9.23 12.01
C ALA A 201 6.26 9.03 13.24
N PHE A 202 6.49 7.98 14.03
CA PHE A 202 5.80 7.76 15.30
C PHE A 202 6.17 8.81 16.35
N ARG A 203 7.44 9.22 16.44
CA ARG A 203 7.85 10.30 17.35
C ARG A 203 7.14 11.62 17.02
N VAL A 204 6.99 11.94 15.73
CA VAL A 204 6.21 13.09 15.26
C VAL A 204 4.73 12.89 15.58
N ALA A 205 4.18 11.71 15.34
CA ALA A 205 2.79 11.41 15.65
C ALA A 205 2.45 11.60 17.14
N GLU A 206 3.34 11.16 18.03
CA GLU A 206 3.21 11.38 19.48
C GLU A 206 3.29 12.87 19.84
N ALA A 207 4.28 13.59 19.30
CA ALA A 207 4.49 15.01 19.56
C ALA A 207 3.32 15.88 19.08
N GLU A 208 2.72 15.54 17.95
CA GLU A 208 1.58 16.24 17.34
C GLU A 208 0.22 15.73 17.87
N ASN A 209 0.22 14.73 18.76
CA ASN A 209 -0.99 14.02 19.19
C ASN A 209 -1.85 13.56 18.00
N ALA A 210 -1.20 13.02 16.96
CA ALA A 210 -1.78 12.69 15.67
C ALA A 210 -2.89 11.65 15.78
N ARG A 211 -3.92 11.80 14.95
CA ARG A 211 -5.09 10.92 14.85
C ARG A 211 -4.74 9.56 14.24
N GLY A 212 -3.78 9.52 13.33
CA GLY A 212 -3.30 8.29 12.71
C GLY A 212 -1.94 8.46 12.05
N VAL A 213 -1.36 7.34 11.63
CA VAL A 213 -0.11 7.27 10.85
C VAL A 213 -0.35 6.50 9.56
N PHE A 214 0.09 7.04 8.43
CA PHE A 214 0.07 6.39 7.13
C PHE A 214 1.49 6.27 6.58
N LEU A 215 2.00 5.04 6.52
CA LEU A 215 3.30 4.70 5.98
C LEU A 215 3.13 4.14 4.56
N ALA A 216 3.97 4.53 3.62
CA ALA A 216 3.96 4.01 2.26
C ALA A 216 5.35 3.49 1.88
N THR A 217 5.43 2.25 1.43
CA THR A 217 6.66 1.61 0.96
C THR A 217 6.36 0.79 -0.29
N GLN A 218 7.34 0.37 -1.08
CA GLN A 218 7.05 -0.55 -2.19
C GLN A 218 6.90 -1.99 -1.69
N ILE A 219 7.85 -2.45 -0.86
CA ILE A 219 7.97 -3.85 -0.47
C ILE A 219 6.76 -4.41 0.28
N SER A 220 6.30 -5.60 -0.11
CA SER A 220 5.37 -6.40 0.69
C SER A 220 6.11 -7.18 1.77
N LEU A 221 5.90 -6.78 3.03
CA LEU A 221 6.45 -7.50 4.20
C LEU A 221 5.70 -8.80 4.52
N TRP A 222 4.52 -9.01 3.93
CA TRP A 222 3.69 -10.20 4.15
C TRP A 222 3.17 -10.76 2.82
N PRO A 223 3.82 -11.77 2.22
CA PRO A 223 3.39 -12.28 0.92
C PRO A 223 1.99 -12.92 0.97
N LEU A 224 1.47 -13.26 2.15
CA LEU A 224 0.17 -13.93 2.32
C LEU A 224 -0.77 -13.14 3.25
N THR A 225 -2.07 -13.27 3.00
CA THR A 225 -3.13 -12.90 3.96
C THR A 225 -3.53 -14.16 4.70
N ALA A 226 -3.25 -14.23 6.01
CA ALA A 226 -3.60 -15.40 6.79
C ALA A 226 -3.76 -15.09 8.29
N ASN A 227 -4.47 -15.96 9.00
CA ASN A 227 -4.49 -15.94 10.46
C ASN A 227 -3.15 -16.51 10.98
N PRO A 228 -2.39 -15.74 11.78
CA PRO A 228 -1.05 -16.17 12.22
C PRO A 228 -1.09 -17.43 13.08
N ALA A 229 -2.06 -17.59 13.98
CA ALA A 229 -2.21 -18.80 14.78
C ALA A 229 -2.47 -20.05 13.92
N ALA A 230 -3.29 -19.92 12.87
CA ALA A 230 -3.52 -21.01 11.92
C ALA A 230 -2.26 -21.31 11.08
N MET A 231 -1.58 -20.28 10.56
CA MET A 231 -0.34 -20.47 9.79
C MET A 231 0.76 -21.10 10.61
N ASN A 232 0.90 -20.73 11.89
CA ASN A 232 1.88 -21.33 12.79
C ASN A 232 1.68 -22.84 12.97
N VAL A 233 0.46 -23.35 12.76
CA VAL A 233 0.17 -24.79 12.80
C VAL A 233 0.54 -25.49 11.49
N PHE A 234 0.30 -24.84 10.34
CA PHE A 234 0.47 -25.47 9.02
C PHE A 234 1.86 -25.28 8.42
N ASP A 235 2.43 -24.10 8.59
CA ASP A 235 3.74 -23.70 8.08
C ASP A 235 4.33 -22.57 8.95
N PRO A 236 5.00 -22.90 10.07
CA PRO A 236 5.62 -21.91 10.95
C PRO A 236 6.61 -20.99 10.22
N GLY A 237 7.31 -21.52 9.21
CA GLY A 237 8.30 -20.77 8.43
C GLY A 237 7.67 -19.66 7.57
N ALA A 238 6.39 -19.79 7.21
CA ALA A 238 5.67 -18.75 6.47
C ALA A 238 5.36 -17.50 7.31
N LEU A 239 5.56 -17.56 8.64
CA LEU A 239 5.44 -16.42 9.55
C LEU A 239 6.78 -15.75 9.83
N GLU A 240 7.89 -16.35 9.42
CA GLU A 240 9.18 -15.70 9.53
C GLU A 240 9.14 -14.42 8.68
N PRO A 241 9.51 -13.27 9.27
CA PRO A 241 9.73 -12.05 8.50
C PRO A 241 10.55 -12.33 7.24
N PRO A 242 10.32 -11.58 6.14
CA PRO A 242 11.24 -11.61 5.02
C PRO A 242 12.64 -11.35 5.55
N TYR A 243 13.56 -12.31 5.34
CA TYR A 243 14.95 -12.24 5.78
C TYR A 243 15.47 -10.81 5.56
N LEU A 244 15.95 -10.17 6.64
CA LEU A 244 16.42 -8.79 6.76
C LEU A 244 15.45 -7.78 7.39
N PHE A 245 14.14 -8.01 7.49
CA PHE A 245 13.19 -6.99 8.00
C PHE A 245 12.79 -7.12 9.47
N ASP A 246 13.42 -8.02 10.23
CA ASP A 246 13.09 -8.31 11.63
C ASP A 246 13.04 -7.03 12.50
N SER A 247 14.10 -6.22 12.48
CA SER A 247 14.17 -5.00 13.27
C SER A 247 13.11 -3.97 12.89
N PHE A 248 12.72 -3.90 11.61
CA PHE A 248 11.65 -3.03 11.16
C PHE A 248 10.30 -3.50 11.73
N LEU A 249 10.01 -4.79 11.62
CA LEU A 249 8.75 -5.37 12.06
C LEU A 249 8.61 -5.37 13.59
N GLU A 250 9.67 -5.71 14.32
CA GLU A 250 9.70 -5.59 15.79
C GLU A 250 9.42 -4.15 16.23
N SER A 251 10.12 -3.17 15.66
CA SER A 251 9.90 -1.76 15.97
C SER A 251 8.49 -1.31 15.55
N LEU A 252 7.96 -1.77 14.41
CA LEU A 252 6.61 -1.46 13.98
C LEU A 252 5.54 -2.01 14.94
N VAL A 253 5.71 -3.23 15.47
CA VAL A 253 4.84 -3.80 16.51
C VAL A 253 4.85 -2.90 17.75
N ASP A 254 6.05 -2.58 18.27
CA ASP A 254 6.21 -1.77 19.48
C ASP A 254 5.61 -0.38 19.34
N ARG A 255 5.90 0.31 18.23
CA ARG A 255 5.41 1.65 17.94
C ARG A 255 3.90 1.67 17.72
N THR A 256 3.36 0.70 16.99
CA THR A 256 1.91 0.59 16.75
C THR A 256 1.15 0.34 18.06
N ARG A 257 1.69 -0.53 18.93
CA ARG A 257 1.12 -0.81 20.26
C ARG A 257 1.17 0.42 21.16
N ALA A 258 2.30 1.13 21.20
CA ALA A 258 2.48 2.32 22.01
C ALA A 258 1.60 3.50 21.53
N PHE A 259 1.47 3.68 20.22
CA PHE A 259 0.67 4.76 19.64
C PHE A 259 -0.83 4.61 19.90
N GLY A 260 -1.34 3.37 19.93
CA GLY A 260 -2.72 3.06 20.34
C GLY A 260 -3.81 3.64 19.44
N ARG A 261 -3.46 4.16 18.27
CA ARG A 261 -4.35 4.77 17.26
C ARG A 261 -4.16 4.11 15.89
N PRO A 262 -5.01 4.38 14.89
CA PRO A 262 -4.92 3.76 13.57
C PRO A 262 -3.56 3.97 12.89
N VAL A 263 -2.96 2.87 12.43
CA VAL A 263 -1.73 2.84 11.64
C VAL A 263 -2.02 2.10 10.34
N VAL A 264 -1.59 2.69 9.22
CA VAL A 264 -1.66 2.07 7.90
C VAL A 264 -0.25 1.87 7.36
N LEU A 265 0.02 0.69 6.80
CA LEU A 265 1.14 0.47 5.88
C LEU A 265 0.58 0.18 4.48
N ALA A 266 0.86 1.07 3.54
CA ALA A 266 0.55 0.89 2.14
C ALA A 266 1.75 0.32 1.39
N ASN A 267 1.53 -0.71 0.56
CA ASN A 267 2.58 -1.33 -0.25
C ASN A 267 2.14 -1.74 -1.66
N GLY A 268 3.11 -2.00 -2.53
CA GLY A 268 2.96 -2.62 -3.85
C GLY A 268 3.56 -4.03 -3.86
N ASP A 269 4.45 -4.31 -4.81
CA ASP A 269 5.36 -5.47 -4.91
C ASP A 269 4.71 -6.78 -5.37
N THR A 270 3.60 -7.23 -4.75
CA THR A 270 3.02 -8.55 -5.10
C THR A 270 1.95 -8.50 -6.19
N HIS A 271 1.65 -7.30 -6.70
CA HIS A 271 0.59 -7.04 -7.69
C HIS A 271 -0.79 -7.55 -7.25
N THR A 272 -1.02 -7.71 -5.95
CA THR A 272 -2.24 -8.30 -5.40
C THR A 272 -2.96 -7.29 -4.53
N PHE A 273 -4.07 -6.76 -5.04
CA PHE A 273 -4.92 -5.90 -4.21
C PHE A 273 -5.45 -6.67 -2.99
N ARG A 274 -5.16 -6.14 -1.79
CA ARG A 274 -5.66 -6.68 -0.52
C ARG A 274 -5.65 -5.63 0.58
N ILE A 275 -6.63 -5.74 1.47
CA ILE A 275 -6.71 -4.96 2.70
C ILE A 275 -6.90 -5.94 3.84
N ASP A 276 -5.95 -6.00 4.76
CA ASP A 276 -5.94 -6.94 5.87
C ASP A 276 -5.13 -6.44 7.07
N LYS A 277 -4.96 -7.29 8.08
CA LYS A 277 -4.28 -6.97 9.35
C LYS A 277 -3.17 -7.99 9.62
N PRO A 278 -2.04 -7.90 8.90
CA PRO A 278 -1.01 -8.93 8.94
C PRO A 278 0.02 -8.73 10.07
N LEU A 279 -0.02 -7.59 10.78
CA LEU A 279 0.88 -7.31 11.90
C LEU A 279 0.39 -8.03 13.16
N PHE A 280 1.22 -8.92 13.69
CA PHE A 280 0.99 -9.65 14.93
C PHE A 280 2.22 -9.60 15.81
N ASP A 281 2.04 -9.84 17.10
CA ASP A 281 3.10 -9.82 18.10
C ASP A 281 3.74 -11.20 18.32
N GLU A 282 4.69 -11.27 19.26
CA GLU A 282 5.38 -12.50 19.64
C GLU A 282 4.46 -13.61 20.18
N HIS A 283 3.19 -13.28 20.48
CA HIS A 283 2.15 -14.20 20.93
C HIS A 283 1.15 -14.58 19.82
N LEU A 284 1.42 -14.17 18.57
CA LEU A 284 0.53 -14.33 17.42
C LEU A 284 -0.79 -13.56 17.57
N GLU A 285 -0.84 -12.55 18.43
CA GLU A 285 -2.00 -11.66 18.55
C GLU A 285 -1.92 -10.56 17.51
N VAL A 286 -2.97 -10.44 16.68
CA VAL A 286 -3.05 -9.44 15.61
C VAL A 286 -3.35 -8.07 16.21
N LEU A 287 -2.51 -7.07 15.88
CA LEU A 287 -2.71 -5.68 16.27
C LEU A 287 -3.86 -5.07 15.46
N GLN A 288 -5.02 -4.92 16.10
CA GLN A 288 -6.27 -4.51 15.42
C GLN A 288 -6.25 -3.06 14.90
N ASN A 289 -5.43 -2.19 15.48
CA ASN A 289 -5.24 -0.81 15.02
C ASN A 289 -4.29 -0.69 13.83
N PHE A 290 -3.65 -1.77 13.39
CA PHE A 290 -2.87 -1.81 12.16
C PHE A 290 -3.73 -2.26 10.98
N THR A 291 -3.53 -1.65 9.82
CA THR A 291 -4.12 -2.09 8.54
C THR A 291 -3.07 -2.03 7.45
N ARG A 292 -2.93 -3.11 6.69
CA ARG A 292 -2.23 -3.06 5.41
C ARG A 292 -3.22 -2.71 4.31
N VAL A 293 -2.79 -1.87 3.38
CA VAL A 293 -3.43 -1.74 2.06
C VAL A 293 -2.38 -2.00 0.99
N GLU A 294 -2.50 -3.12 0.29
CA GLU A 294 -1.73 -3.31 -0.93
C GLU A 294 -2.51 -2.72 -2.11
N GLY A 295 -1.82 -1.88 -2.89
CA GLY A 295 -2.39 -1.29 -4.10
C GLY A 295 -2.84 -2.34 -5.12
N PHE A 296 -3.56 -1.89 -6.13
CA PHE A 296 -3.60 -2.67 -7.36
C PHE A 296 -2.21 -2.70 -7.98
N GLY A 297 -1.99 -3.66 -8.87
CA GLY A 297 -0.80 -3.75 -9.70
C GLY A 297 -1.14 -4.48 -10.97
N SER A 298 -0.23 -4.48 -11.94
CA SER A 298 -0.43 -5.18 -13.21
C SER A 298 -0.92 -6.63 -13.02
N PRO A 299 -1.91 -7.09 -13.80
CA PRO A 299 -2.50 -6.43 -14.98
C PRO A 299 -3.68 -5.49 -14.65
N HIS A 300 -3.89 -5.14 -13.38
CA HIS A 300 -5.05 -4.41 -12.92
C HIS A 300 -4.77 -2.90 -12.82
N GLY A 301 -5.05 -2.17 -13.90
CA GLY A 301 -4.96 -0.71 -13.95
C GLY A 301 -6.11 -0.01 -13.22
N HIS A 302 -6.20 -0.21 -11.91
CA HIS A 302 -7.18 0.40 -11.01
C HIS A 302 -6.46 1.13 -9.87
N TRP A 303 -7.22 1.82 -9.02
CA TRP A 303 -6.62 2.56 -7.90
C TRP A 303 -7.50 2.48 -6.66
N VAL A 304 -6.92 2.80 -5.50
CA VAL A 304 -7.64 2.81 -4.23
C VAL A 304 -7.83 4.26 -3.80
N ARG A 305 -9.07 4.68 -3.58
CA ARG A 305 -9.34 5.91 -2.86
C ARG A 305 -9.16 5.66 -1.37
N VAL A 306 -8.20 6.36 -0.79
CA VAL A 306 -8.03 6.43 0.67
C VAL A 306 -8.77 7.66 1.16
N LEU A 307 -9.81 7.44 1.95
CA LEU A 307 -10.55 8.49 2.67
C LEU A 307 -9.95 8.62 4.07
N VAL A 308 -9.62 9.85 4.45
CA VAL A 308 -9.07 10.21 5.76
C VAL A 308 -10.11 11.06 6.48
N GLU A 309 -10.59 10.57 7.63
CA GLU A 309 -11.59 11.21 8.49
C GLU A 309 -11.03 11.31 9.92
N PRO A 310 -10.26 12.37 10.23
CA PRO A 310 -9.53 12.49 11.50
C PRO A 310 -10.40 12.48 12.77
N ASP A 311 -11.69 12.78 12.63
CA ASP A 311 -12.69 12.77 13.71
C ASP A 311 -13.36 11.40 13.92
N ARG A 312 -13.07 10.41 13.06
CA ARG A 312 -13.55 9.02 13.18
C ARG A 312 -12.51 8.17 13.91
N GLU A 313 -12.96 7.14 14.61
CA GLU A 313 -12.07 6.25 15.37
C GLU A 313 -11.14 5.45 14.44
N GLU A 314 -11.64 5.06 13.26
CA GLU A 314 -10.90 4.29 12.27
C GLU A 314 -9.90 5.13 11.50
N VAL A 315 -10.13 6.45 11.38
CA VAL A 315 -9.38 7.47 10.62
C VAL A 315 -9.27 7.20 9.11
N PHE A 316 -9.06 5.97 8.68
CA PHE A 316 -8.82 5.57 7.30
C PHE A 316 -9.90 4.62 6.80
N SER A 317 -10.42 4.91 5.60
CA SER A 317 -11.29 4.01 4.84
C SER A 317 -10.76 3.84 3.42
N PHE A 318 -10.96 2.66 2.84
CA PHE A 318 -10.41 2.30 1.54
C PHE A 318 -11.53 1.89 0.58
N ARG A 319 -11.59 2.54 -0.59
CA ARG A 319 -12.53 2.19 -1.65
C ARG A 319 -11.76 1.82 -2.91
N GLN A 320 -12.05 0.64 -3.47
CA GLN A 320 -11.60 0.27 -4.80
C GLN A 320 -12.29 1.17 -5.83
N GLU A 321 -11.51 1.81 -6.68
CA GLU A 321 -11.99 2.64 -7.77
C GLU A 321 -11.72 1.90 -9.09
N TRP A 322 -12.79 1.44 -9.71
CA TRP A 322 -12.73 0.68 -10.95
C TRP A 322 -12.61 1.62 -12.14
N VAL A 323 -11.50 1.54 -12.84
CA VAL A 323 -11.35 2.14 -14.17
C VAL A 323 -12.13 1.26 -15.15
N THR A 324 -13.26 1.77 -15.65
CA THR A 324 -14.25 0.99 -16.40
C THR A 324 -13.64 0.33 -17.64
N GLU A 325 -12.76 1.07 -18.32
CA GLU A 325 -12.06 0.62 -19.51
C GLU A 325 -11.05 -0.50 -19.20
N ASN A 326 -10.53 -0.56 -17.97
CA ASN A 326 -9.53 -1.56 -17.55
C ASN A 326 -10.15 -2.81 -16.88
N LEU A 327 -11.47 -2.97 -16.87
CA LEU A 327 -12.14 -4.13 -16.23
C LEU A 327 -11.76 -5.49 -16.85
N TYR A 328 -11.25 -5.49 -18.07
CA TYR A 328 -10.83 -6.68 -18.79
C TYR A 328 -9.45 -6.45 -19.41
N THR A 329 -8.73 -7.54 -19.68
CA THR A 329 -7.45 -7.42 -20.40
C THR A 329 -7.69 -6.82 -21.78
N LEU A 330 -7.14 -5.62 -21.99
CA LEU A 330 -7.39 -4.81 -23.19
C LEU A 330 -6.78 -5.40 -24.47
N VAL A 331 -5.73 -6.22 -24.35
CA VAL A 331 -5.07 -6.83 -25.52
C VAL A 331 -5.54 -8.28 -25.70
N PRO A 332 -6.07 -8.62 -26.90
CA PRO A 332 -6.50 -9.98 -27.25
C PRO A 332 -5.41 -11.02 -26.99
N ARG A 333 -5.81 -12.26 -26.69
CA ARG A 333 -4.87 -13.35 -26.36
C ARG A 333 -3.92 -13.66 -27.50
N GLU A 334 -4.39 -13.49 -28.73
CA GLU A 334 -3.69 -13.79 -29.97
C GLU A 334 -2.56 -12.78 -30.26
N GLU A 335 -2.64 -11.59 -29.66
CA GLU A 335 -1.67 -10.50 -29.82
C GLU A 335 -0.62 -10.47 -28.70
N ARG A 336 -0.70 -11.43 -27.75
CA ARG A 336 0.21 -11.56 -26.61
C ARG A 336 1.51 -12.26 -27.05
N ASN A 337 2.59 -11.50 -27.23
CA ASN A 337 3.92 -12.02 -27.55
C ASN A 337 4.72 -12.39 -26.28
N GLU A 338 5.99 -12.79 -26.42
CA GLU A 338 6.83 -13.16 -25.26
C GLU A 338 7.13 -12.00 -24.31
N ASP A 339 7.09 -10.77 -24.82
CA ASP A 339 7.27 -9.53 -24.05
C ASP A 339 5.96 -9.09 -23.35
N TYR A 340 4.84 -9.76 -23.62
CA TYR A 340 3.50 -9.37 -23.18
C TYR A 340 3.14 -9.82 -21.75
N GLU A 341 3.64 -10.97 -21.29
CA GLU A 341 3.55 -11.40 -19.88
C GLU A 341 4.92 -11.96 -19.48
N ASP A 342 5.54 -11.50 -18.38
CA ASP A 342 6.69 -12.24 -17.83
C ASP A 342 6.22 -13.68 -17.59
N TYR A 343 6.74 -14.60 -18.41
CA TYR A 343 6.36 -16.02 -18.50
C TYR A 343 6.46 -16.77 -17.15
N SER A 344 7.08 -16.16 -16.14
CA SER A 344 7.15 -16.68 -14.78
C SER A 344 5.78 -16.73 -14.06
N ILE A 345 4.93 -15.72 -14.23
CA ILE A 345 3.58 -15.68 -13.62
C ILE A 345 2.67 -16.71 -14.31
N GLY A 346 2.78 -16.87 -15.64
CA GLY A 346 2.04 -17.88 -16.39
C GLY A 346 2.33 -19.32 -15.92
N ARG A 347 3.58 -19.61 -15.54
CA ARG A 347 3.97 -20.90 -14.91
C ARG A 347 3.40 -21.07 -13.50
N MET A 348 3.34 -20.00 -12.71
CA MET A 348 2.75 -20.03 -11.37
C MET A 348 1.24 -20.24 -11.43
N ILE A 349 0.52 -19.60 -12.37
CA ILE A 349 -0.91 -19.87 -12.62
C ILE A 349 -1.14 -21.33 -13.03
N TYR A 350 -0.23 -21.92 -13.82
CA TYR A 350 -0.29 -23.35 -14.14
C TYR A 350 -0.10 -24.21 -12.88
N ALA A 351 0.86 -23.87 -12.01
CA ALA A 351 1.06 -24.56 -10.73
C ALA A 351 -0.15 -24.43 -9.78
N VAL A 352 -0.73 -23.23 -9.67
CA VAL A 352 -1.95 -22.98 -8.87
C VAL A 352 -3.12 -23.81 -9.40
N ARG A 353 -3.30 -23.89 -10.73
CA ARG A 353 -4.32 -24.76 -11.32
C ARG A 353 -4.10 -26.23 -10.99
N VAL A 354 -2.86 -26.71 -11.02
CA VAL A 354 -2.52 -28.08 -10.60
C VAL A 354 -2.83 -28.31 -9.12
N VAL A 355 -2.46 -27.37 -8.24
CA VAL A 355 -2.74 -27.44 -6.79
C VAL A 355 -4.24 -27.40 -6.52
N GLN A 356 -4.99 -26.50 -7.14
CA GLN A 356 -6.45 -26.41 -7.00
C GLN A 356 -7.19 -27.65 -7.55
N TRP A 357 -6.65 -28.29 -8.57
CA TRP A 357 -7.22 -29.54 -9.11
C TRP A 357 -6.93 -30.75 -8.20
N THR A 358 -5.88 -30.68 -7.38
CA THR A 358 -5.42 -31.80 -6.56
C THR A 358 -6.46 -32.29 -5.54
N PRO A 359 -7.14 -31.44 -4.74
CA PRO A 359 -8.22 -31.87 -3.85
C PRO A 359 -9.38 -32.55 -4.60
N THR A 360 -9.75 -32.03 -5.77
CA THR A 360 -10.83 -32.58 -6.60
C THR A 360 -10.46 -33.95 -7.15
N ALA A 361 -9.22 -34.12 -7.61
CA ALA A 361 -8.70 -35.41 -8.07
C ALA A 361 -8.62 -36.45 -6.93
N LEU A 362 -8.15 -36.04 -5.75
CA LEU A 362 -8.09 -36.90 -4.56
C LEU A 362 -9.49 -37.32 -4.10
N ALA A 363 -10.47 -36.42 -4.10
CA ALA A 363 -11.86 -36.74 -3.79
C ALA A 363 -12.46 -37.75 -4.78
N PHE A 364 -12.18 -37.59 -6.08
CA PHE A 364 -12.65 -38.50 -7.12
C PHE A 364 -12.03 -39.91 -6.98
N LEU A 365 -10.72 -39.99 -6.68
CA LEU A 365 -10.04 -41.25 -6.39
C LEU A 365 -10.61 -41.92 -5.12
N GLY A 366 -10.87 -41.15 -4.07
CA GLY A 366 -11.53 -41.65 -2.85
C GLY A 366 -12.90 -42.25 -3.14
N ALA A 367 -13.74 -41.57 -3.93
CA ALA A 367 -15.05 -42.06 -4.34
C ALA A 367 -14.96 -43.38 -5.14
N LEU A 368 -14.02 -43.50 -6.07
CA LEU A 368 -13.76 -44.72 -6.84
C LEU A 368 -13.40 -45.91 -5.95
N VAL A 369 -12.58 -45.68 -4.91
CA VAL A 369 -12.21 -46.74 -3.94
C VAL A 369 -13.44 -47.22 -3.17
N VAL A 370 -14.30 -46.30 -2.69
CA VAL A 370 -15.53 -46.63 -1.97
C VAL A 370 -16.50 -47.41 -2.86
N VAL A 371 -16.75 -46.96 -4.09
CA VAL A 371 -17.62 -47.65 -5.05
C VAL A 371 -17.11 -49.06 -5.34
N ARG A 372 -15.80 -49.21 -5.56
CA ARG A 372 -15.18 -50.53 -5.82
C ARG A 372 -15.27 -51.46 -4.61
N ALA A 373 -15.12 -50.94 -3.40
CA ALA A 373 -15.28 -51.70 -2.16
C ALA A 373 -16.75 -52.15 -1.98
N GLY A 374 -17.70 -51.23 -2.19
CA GLY A 374 -19.14 -51.53 -2.14
C GLY A 374 -19.55 -52.59 -3.17
N ALA A 375 -19.07 -52.50 -4.41
CA ALA A 375 -19.34 -53.49 -5.46
C ALA A 375 -18.78 -54.88 -5.11
N ARG A 376 -17.56 -54.96 -4.55
CA ARG A 376 -16.98 -56.25 -4.08
C ARG A 376 -17.78 -56.84 -2.94
N TRP A 377 -18.23 -56.02 -1.99
CA TRP A 377 -19.05 -56.45 -0.87
C TRP A 377 -20.41 -56.99 -1.34
N ALA A 378 -21.09 -56.28 -2.24
CA ALA A 378 -22.35 -56.71 -2.84
C ALA A 378 -22.22 -58.02 -3.63
N LEU A 379 -21.15 -58.17 -4.43
CA LEU A 379 -20.83 -59.42 -5.12
C LEU A 379 -20.55 -60.57 -4.14
N GLY A 380 -19.88 -60.29 -3.02
CA GLY A 380 -19.65 -61.24 -1.94
C GLY A 380 -20.95 -61.73 -1.29
N LEU A 381 -21.92 -60.84 -1.06
CA LEU A 381 -23.25 -61.19 -0.56
C LEU A 381 -24.04 -62.05 -1.56
N LEU A 382 -23.99 -61.71 -2.85
CA LEU A 382 -24.66 -62.48 -3.90
C LEU A 382 -24.09 -63.89 -4.06
N ARG A 383 -22.77 -64.06 -3.91
CA ARG A 383 -22.13 -65.40 -3.90
C ARG A 383 -22.55 -66.22 -2.69
N ARG A 384 -22.50 -65.64 -1.48
CA ARG A 384 -22.95 -66.34 -0.26
C ARG A 384 -24.42 -66.73 -0.29
N ARG A 385 -25.28 -65.98 -0.99
CA ARG A 385 -26.69 -66.37 -1.19
C ARG A 385 -26.87 -67.51 -2.20
N ARG A 386 -25.95 -67.71 -3.15
CA ARG A 386 -25.97 -68.85 -4.06
C ARG A 386 -25.51 -70.14 -3.38
N ASP A 387 -24.58 -70.05 -2.43
CA ASP A 387 -24.06 -71.21 -1.70
C ASP A 387 -25.00 -71.72 -0.57
N VAL A 388 -26.18 -71.09 -0.40
CA VAL A 388 -27.19 -71.42 0.63
C VAL A 388 -28.54 -71.81 0.00
N ALA A 389 -28.62 -71.98 -1.31
CA ALA A 389 -29.77 -72.59 -1.97
C ALA A 389 -29.54 -74.12 -2.09
N PRO A 390 -30.43 -74.98 -1.58
CA PRO A 390 -30.29 -76.44 -1.63
C PRO A 390 -30.40 -77.02 -3.05
#